data_AF-A0A6L8GDM8-F1
#
_entry.id   AF-A0A6L8GDM8-F1
#
_cell.length_a   1.000
_cell.length_b   1.000
_cell.length_c   1.000
_cell.angle_alpha   90.00
_cell.angle_beta   90.00
_cell.angle_gamma   90.00
#
_symmetry.space_group_name_H-M   'P 1'
#
loop_
_entity.id
_entity.type
_entity.pdbx_description
1 polymer ?
#
loop_
_entity_poly.entity_id
_entity_poly.type
_entity_poly.pdbx_seq_one_letter_code
_entity_poly.pdbx_strand_id
1 'polypeptide(L)'
;MTDEERAAWDEFAMPGFERRLRTLRLNQISSVDGLEQNIATCVEHYRRSRHQESDEYAAERDRRVAEDRKRAQEAREREAREEAARRNAAAKARAEDERREHEARRKARDAASRARMREAAERRQRENAAANERARTQAAAPQSDEDPVLAQIRVLMRQNNPERFTRSGKPRCRLLSLLVGRRVSAKERDAAWEKFNA
;
A
#
# COMPACT_ATOMS: atom_id res chain seq x y z
N MET A 1 68.45 53.44 21.55
CA MET A 1 67.71 52.61 20.60
C MET A 1 68.51 51.33 20.38
N THR A 2 67.97 50.19 20.75
CA THR A 2 68.56 48.85 20.54
C THR A 2 68.44 48.42 19.07
N ASP A 3 69.15 47.36 18.66
CA ASP A 3 69.06 46.83 17.30
C ASP A 3 67.65 46.30 16.97
N GLU A 4 66.94 45.76 17.97
CA GLU A 4 65.55 45.31 17.85
C GLU A 4 64.59 46.50 17.70
N GLU A 5 64.76 47.54 18.51
CA GLU A 5 63.96 48.77 18.39
C GLU A 5 64.15 49.44 17.03
N ARG A 6 65.38 49.45 16.51
CA ARG A 6 65.67 49.99 15.17
C ARG A 6 65.01 49.14 14.07
N ALA A 7 65.11 47.82 14.13
CA ALA A 7 64.47 46.93 13.15
C ALA A 7 62.94 47.06 13.18
N ALA A 8 62.33 47.08 14.38
CA ALA A 8 60.90 47.27 14.54
C ALA A 8 60.43 48.64 14.05
N TRP A 9 61.23 49.68 14.31
CA TRP A 9 60.95 51.03 13.83
C TRP A 9 61.08 51.14 12.30
N ASP A 10 62.09 50.52 11.70
CA ASP A 10 62.27 50.54 10.24
C ASP A 10 61.15 49.78 9.49
N GLU A 11 60.58 48.73 10.11
CA GLU A 11 59.51 47.93 9.53
C GLU A 11 58.12 48.54 9.71
N PHE A 12 57.83 49.10 10.89
CA PHE A 12 56.48 49.57 11.25
C PHE A 12 56.31 51.09 11.31
N ALA A 13 57.38 51.88 11.42
CA ALA A 13 57.26 53.33 11.34
C ALA A 13 56.99 53.78 9.90
N MET A 14 56.24 54.87 9.75
CA MET A 14 55.96 55.41 8.41
C MET A 14 57.26 55.76 7.67
N PRO A 15 57.39 55.40 6.38
CA PRO A 15 58.55 55.78 5.57
C PRO A 15 58.85 57.28 5.66
N GLY A 16 60.10 57.61 6.02
CA GLY A 16 60.56 58.99 6.17
C GLY A 16 60.13 59.70 7.46
N PHE A 17 59.58 59.00 8.45
CA PHE A 17 59.26 59.57 9.76
C PHE A 17 60.53 59.95 10.55
N GLU A 18 61.56 59.11 10.54
CA GLU A 18 62.86 59.42 11.16
C GLU A 18 63.54 60.62 10.48
N ARG A 19 63.41 60.73 9.15
CA ARG A 19 63.87 61.90 8.38
C ARG A 19 63.12 63.17 8.79
N ARG A 20 61.80 63.09 8.98
CA ARG A 20 60.96 64.20 9.48
C ARG A 20 61.35 64.59 10.90
N LEU A 21 61.56 63.64 11.81
CA LEU A 21 62.02 63.90 13.18
C LEU A 21 63.41 64.57 13.24
N ARG A 22 64.35 64.19 12.36
CA ARG A 22 65.67 64.85 12.28
C ARG A 22 65.60 66.25 11.69
N THR A 23 64.64 66.50 10.79
CA THR A 23 64.48 67.80 10.10
C THR A 23 63.70 68.80 10.94
N LEU A 24 62.80 68.31 11.78
CA LEU A 24 61.98 69.13 12.67
C LEU A 24 62.70 69.23 14.01
N ARG A 25 63.20 70.42 14.36
CA ARG A 25 63.83 70.68 15.67
C ARG A 25 62.95 70.08 16.78
N LEU A 26 63.56 69.26 17.63
CA LEU A 26 63.04 68.38 18.70
C LEU A 26 61.86 68.87 19.58
N ASN A 27 61.33 70.07 19.38
CA ASN A 27 60.34 70.71 20.23
C ASN A 27 58.92 70.76 19.65
N GLN A 28 58.66 70.29 18.42
CA GLN A 28 57.37 70.54 17.76
C GLN A 28 56.51 69.32 17.37
N ILE A 29 56.95 68.07 17.53
CA ILE A 29 56.20 66.95 16.92
C ILE A 29 55.79 65.83 17.87
N SER A 30 56.50 65.56 18.95
CA SER A 30 56.06 64.62 19.99
C SER A 30 56.87 64.85 21.25
N SER A 31 56.27 64.72 22.44
CA SER A 31 57.05 64.61 23.67
C SER A 31 57.96 63.39 23.59
N VAL A 32 59.10 63.41 24.29
CA VAL A 32 60.01 62.25 24.38
C VAL A 32 59.25 61.00 24.82
N ASP A 33 58.34 61.13 25.79
CA ASP A 33 57.46 60.06 26.26
C ASP A 33 56.57 59.48 25.14
N GLY A 34 56.05 60.33 24.25
CA GLY A 34 55.24 59.87 23.12
C GLY A 34 56.05 59.13 22.05
N LEU A 35 57.33 59.49 21.89
CA LEU A 35 58.24 58.78 21.00
C LEU A 35 58.62 57.41 21.57
N GLU A 36 58.90 57.33 22.86
CA GLU A 36 59.19 56.06 23.56
C GLU A 36 57.99 55.10 23.51
N GLN A 37 56.77 55.61 23.71
CA GLN A 37 55.54 54.82 23.55
C GLN A 37 55.38 54.28 22.13
N ASN A 38 55.62 55.12 21.10
CA ASN A 38 55.54 54.68 19.72
C ASN A 38 56.58 53.60 19.38
N ILE A 39 57.81 53.72 19.89
CA ILE A 39 58.86 52.70 19.70
C ILE A 39 58.44 51.40 20.36
N ALA A 40 57.93 51.45 21.60
CA ALA A 40 57.44 50.27 22.32
C ALA A 40 56.32 49.56 21.55
N THR A 41 55.34 50.30 21.03
CA THR A 41 54.27 49.74 20.19
C THR A 41 54.81 49.09 18.91
N CYS A 42 55.78 49.71 18.23
CA CYS A 42 56.42 49.10 17.05
C CYS A 42 57.12 47.79 17.40
N VAL A 43 57.85 47.73 18.53
CA VAL A 43 58.53 46.51 19.00
C VAL A 43 57.52 45.41 19.34
N GLU A 44 56.40 45.73 19.98
CA GLU A 44 55.33 44.75 20.25
C GLU A 44 54.76 44.16 18.94
N HIS A 45 54.49 45.02 17.95
CA HIS A 45 54.01 44.57 16.64
C HIS A 45 55.05 43.72 15.91
N TYR A 46 56.33 44.12 15.95
CA TYR A 46 57.43 43.37 15.34
C TYR A 46 57.61 41.98 15.96
N ARG A 47 57.61 41.89 17.31
CA ARG A 47 57.67 40.60 18.02
C ARG A 47 56.48 39.72 17.68
N ARG A 48 55.27 40.29 17.61
CA ARG A 48 54.05 39.57 17.25
C ARG A 48 54.08 39.08 15.80
N SER A 49 54.54 39.92 14.86
CA SER A 49 54.67 39.56 13.45
C SER A 49 55.64 38.40 13.28
N ARG A 50 56.84 38.52 13.86
CA ARG A 50 57.85 37.45 13.84
C ARG A 50 57.37 36.15 14.48
N HIS A 51 56.64 36.22 15.58
CA HIS A 51 56.03 35.02 16.16
C HIS A 51 54.99 34.42 15.21
N GLN A 52 54.15 35.23 14.56
CA GLN A 52 53.12 34.75 13.63
C GLN A 52 53.67 34.24 12.30
N GLU A 53 54.84 34.72 11.90
CA GLU A 53 55.61 34.23 10.74
C GLU A 53 56.52 33.05 11.09
N SER A 54 56.66 32.70 12.37
CA SER A 54 57.44 31.53 12.76
C SER A 54 56.79 30.22 12.25
N ASP A 55 57.65 29.29 11.82
CA ASP A 55 57.22 27.96 11.36
C ASP A 55 56.45 27.20 12.46
N GLU A 56 56.80 27.43 13.73
CA GLU A 56 56.12 26.82 14.88
C GLU A 56 54.68 27.30 15.01
N TYR A 57 54.44 28.60 14.86
CA TYR A 57 53.08 29.16 14.88
C TYR A 57 52.27 28.73 13.66
N ALA A 58 52.88 28.69 12.48
CA ALA A 58 52.24 28.19 11.28
C ALA A 58 51.80 26.71 11.45
N ALA A 59 52.69 25.87 12.00
CA ALA A 59 52.38 24.47 12.29
C ALA A 59 51.27 24.32 13.33
N GLU A 60 51.25 25.13 14.38
CA GLU A 60 50.18 25.08 15.39
C GLU A 60 48.83 25.53 14.81
N ARG A 61 48.81 26.61 14.03
CA ARG A 61 47.60 27.09 13.34
C ARG A 61 47.04 26.01 12.42
N ASP A 62 47.90 25.37 11.64
CA ASP A 62 47.48 24.34 10.69
C ASP A 62 46.92 23.09 11.40
N ARG A 63 47.49 22.72 12.56
CA ARG A 63 46.92 21.68 13.44
C ARG A 63 45.52 22.05 13.92
N ARG A 64 45.31 23.26 14.41
CA ARG A 64 43.98 23.74 14.86
C ARG A 64 42.96 23.71 13.72
N VAL A 65 43.35 24.20 12.54
CA VAL A 65 42.47 24.17 11.34
C VAL A 65 42.15 22.74 10.94
N ALA A 66 43.11 21.81 10.99
CA ALA A 66 42.87 20.40 10.69
C ALA A 66 41.92 19.74 11.70
N GLU A 67 42.07 20.03 12.99
CA GLU A 67 41.17 19.55 14.04
C GLU A 67 39.76 20.11 13.91
N ASP A 68 39.62 21.40 13.58
CA ASP A 68 38.32 22.02 13.33
C ASP A 68 37.63 21.40 12.10
N ARG A 69 38.38 21.17 11.02
CA ARG A 69 37.86 20.48 9.83
C ARG A 69 37.40 19.06 10.16
N LYS A 70 38.19 18.33 10.97
CA LYS A 70 37.84 16.98 11.42
C LYS A 70 36.55 17.00 12.26
N ARG A 71 36.45 17.89 13.24
CA ARG A 71 35.23 18.06 14.06
C ARG A 71 34.02 18.42 13.21
N ALA A 72 34.17 19.31 12.23
CA ALA A 72 33.11 19.68 11.31
C ALA A 72 32.67 18.50 10.42
N GLN A 73 33.60 17.67 9.97
CA GLN A 73 33.28 16.46 9.20
C GLN A 73 32.54 15.44 10.06
N GLU A 74 33.02 15.16 11.26
CA GLU A 74 32.37 14.23 12.20
C GLU A 74 30.95 14.68 12.58
N ALA A 75 30.74 15.99 12.77
CA ALA A 75 29.42 16.56 13.01
C ALA A 75 28.47 16.33 11.82
N ARG A 76 28.91 16.60 10.59
CA ARG A 76 28.12 16.36 9.37
C ARG A 76 27.79 14.89 9.18
N GLU A 77 28.75 14.00 9.42
CA GLU A 77 28.52 12.55 9.33
C GLU A 77 27.52 12.08 10.38
N ARG A 78 27.57 12.62 11.60
CA ARG A 78 26.60 12.33 12.65
C ARG A 78 25.20 12.82 12.26
N GLU A 79 25.07 14.05 11.81
CA GLU A 79 23.79 14.61 11.34
C GLU A 79 23.21 13.79 10.19
N ALA A 80 24.04 13.42 9.21
CA ALA A 80 23.62 12.59 8.08
C ALA A 80 23.14 11.19 8.53
N ARG A 81 23.81 10.58 9.52
CA ARG A 81 23.38 9.29 10.11
C ARG A 81 22.07 9.43 10.87
N GLU A 82 21.91 10.48 11.66
CA GLU A 82 20.67 10.75 12.40
C GLU A 82 19.50 11.01 11.44
N GLU A 83 19.72 11.78 10.37
CA GLU A 83 18.70 12.03 9.35
C GLU A 83 18.35 10.75 8.59
N ALA A 84 19.35 9.95 8.18
CA ALA A 84 19.13 8.66 7.54
C ALA A 84 18.34 7.71 8.47
N ALA A 85 18.65 7.67 9.76
CA ALA A 85 17.92 6.88 10.74
C ALA A 85 16.45 7.33 10.86
N ARG A 86 16.18 8.65 10.88
CA ARG A 86 14.81 9.19 10.88
C ARG A 86 14.05 8.81 9.61
N ARG A 87 14.68 8.95 8.43
CA ARG A 87 14.07 8.56 7.15
C ARG A 87 13.77 7.06 7.09
N ASN A 88 14.69 6.23 7.57
CA ASN A 88 14.49 4.78 7.64
C ASN A 88 13.37 4.39 8.62
N ALA A 89 13.29 5.05 9.78
CA ALA A 89 12.21 4.84 10.74
C ALA A 89 10.85 5.24 10.14
N ALA A 90 10.77 6.40 9.47
CA ALA A 90 9.56 6.85 8.81
C ALA A 90 9.14 5.91 7.67
N ALA A 91 10.08 5.43 6.85
CA ALA A 91 9.82 4.45 5.81
C ALA A 91 9.30 3.12 6.39
N LYS A 92 9.89 2.65 7.49
CA LYS A 92 9.44 1.44 8.19
C LYS A 92 8.02 1.59 8.74
N ALA A 93 7.69 2.74 9.33
CA ALA A 93 6.34 3.02 9.83
C ALA A 93 5.30 3.00 8.69
N ARG A 94 5.59 3.67 7.57
CA ARG A 94 4.71 3.64 6.39
C ARG A 94 4.51 2.22 5.84
N ALA A 95 5.58 1.45 5.74
CA ALA A 95 5.49 0.06 5.28
C ALA A 95 4.66 -0.82 6.24
N GLU A 96 4.69 -0.54 7.55
CA GLU A 96 3.86 -1.24 8.53
C GLU A 96 2.38 -0.84 8.40
N ASP A 97 2.09 0.44 8.24
CA ASP A 97 0.72 0.93 8.03
C ASP A 97 0.10 0.38 6.74
N GLU A 98 0.86 0.33 5.64
CA GLU A 98 0.45 -0.29 4.39
C GLU A 98 0.14 -1.79 4.56
N ARG A 99 0.96 -2.51 5.34
CA ARG A 99 0.71 -3.93 5.66
C ARG A 99 -0.58 -4.11 6.46
N ARG A 100 -0.80 -3.26 7.47
CA ARG A 100 -2.03 -3.29 8.28
C ARG A 100 -3.26 -3.00 7.42
N GLU A 101 -3.19 -2.01 6.54
CA GLU A 101 -4.28 -1.68 5.63
C GLU A 101 -4.55 -2.84 4.65
N HIS A 102 -3.51 -3.42 4.06
CA HIS A 102 -3.65 -4.57 3.18
C HIS A 102 -4.26 -5.78 3.89
N GLU A 103 -3.84 -6.06 5.12
CA GLU A 103 -4.43 -7.13 5.93
C GLU A 103 -5.90 -6.85 6.27
N ALA A 104 -6.25 -5.61 6.62
CA ALA A 104 -7.63 -5.19 6.86
C ALA A 104 -8.49 -5.36 5.61
N ARG A 105 -7.99 -4.94 4.43
CA ARG A 105 -8.65 -5.13 3.14
C ARG A 105 -8.86 -6.62 2.82
N ARG A 106 -7.87 -7.47 3.09
CA ARG A 106 -8.00 -8.93 2.93
C ARG A 106 -9.08 -9.49 3.86
N LYS A 107 -9.03 -9.17 5.15
CA LYS A 107 -10.04 -9.60 6.14
C LYS A 107 -11.46 -9.15 5.75
N ALA A 108 -11.61 -7.92 5.25
CA ALA A 108 -12.89 -7.40 4.78
C ALA A 108 -13.42 -8.18 3.56
N ARG A 109 -12.56 -8.48 2.58
CA ARG A 109 -12.92 -9.32 1.42
C ARG A 109 -13.34 -10.72 1.84
N ASP A 110 -12.59 -11.35 2.74
CA ASP A 110 -12.90 -12.69 3.24
C ASP A 110 -14.24 -12.70 4.00
N ALA A 111 -14.49 -11.68 4.82
CA ALA A 111 -15.76 -11.51 5.52
C ALA A 111 -16.93 -11.32 4.54
N ALA A 112 -16.77 -10.46 3.52
CA ALA A 112 -17.79 -10.23 2.50
C ALA A 112 -18.07 -11.50 1.68
N SER A 113 -17.03 -12.26 1.33
CA SER A 113 -17.15 -13.53 0.62
C SER A 113 -17.93 -14.56 1.45
N ARG A 114 -17.62 -14.69 2.75
CA ARG A 114 -18.35 -15.58 3.66
C ARG A 114 -19.82 -15.16 3.82
N ALA A 115 -20.10 -13.86 3.90
CA ALA A 115 -21.48 -13.35 3.98
C ALA A 115 -22.29 -13.75 2.72
N ARG A 116 -21.72 -13.54 1.53
CA ARG A 116 -22.35 -13.96 0.26
C ARG A 116 -22.62 -15.46 0.19
N MET A 117 -21.69 -16.29 0.68
CA MET A 117 -21.90 -17.74 0.73
C MET A 117 -23.03 -18.15 1.68
N ARG A 118 -23.15 -17.49 2.85
CA ARG A 118 -24.26 -17.73 3.78
C ARG A 118 -25.60 -17.33 3.16
N GLU A 119 -25.67 -16.15 2.56
CA GLU A 119 -26.88 -15.67 1.89
C GLU A 119 -27.30 -16.60 0.73
N ALA A 120 -26.34 -17.06 -0.08
CA ALA A 120 -26.61 -18.02 -1.15
C ALA A 120 -27.08 -19.38 -0.60
N ALA A 121 -26.51 -19.85 0.52
CA ALA A 121 -26.94 -21.09 1.16
C ALA A 121 -28.37 -20.97 1.72
N GLU A 122 -28.70 -19.86 2.39
CA GLU A 122 -30.05 -19.57 2.87
C GLU A 122 -31.06 -19.50 1.73
N ARG A 123 -30.70 -18.84 0.62
CA ARG A 123 -31.53 -18.77 -0.58
C ARG A 123 -31.82 -20.17 -1.14
N ARG A 124 -30.80 -21.02 -1.29
CA ARG A 124 -30.96 -22.41 -1.73
C ARG A 124 -31.84 -23.22 -0.79
N GLN A 125 -31.72 -23.03 0.52
CA GLN A 125 -32.58 -23.69 1.50
C GLN A 125 -34.04 -23.27 1.33
N ARG A 126 -34.32 -21.98 1.14
CA ARG A 126 -35.68 -21.47 0.88
C ARG A 126 -36.24 -21.99 -0.44
N GLU A 127 -35.45 -22.00 -1.50
CA GLU A 127 -35.85 -22.53 -2.81
C GLU A 127 -36.17 -24.03 -2.73
N ASN A 128 -35.33 -24.81 -2.03
CA ASN A 128 -35.57 -26.23 -1.80
C ASN A 128 -36.82 -26.47 -0.95
N ALA A 129 -37.05 -25.68 0.11
CA ALA A 129 -38.24 -25.78 0.94
C ALA A 129 -39.51 -25.51 0.12
N ALA A 130 -39.51 -24.44 -0.68
CA ALA A 130 -40.63 -24.10 -1.57
C ALA A 130 -40.87 -25.15 -2.66
N ALA A 131 -39.81 -25.73 -3.23
CA ALA A 131 -39.92 -26.82 -4.19
C ALA A 131 -40.51 -28.08 -3.56
N ASN A 132 -40.10 -28.42 -2.34
CA ASN A 132 -40.59 -29.58 -1.61
C ASN A 132 -42.07 -29.40 -1.19
N GLU A 133 -42.46 -28.19 -0.83
CA GLU A 133 -43.87 -27.84 -0.55
C GLU A 133 -44.74 -28.01 -1.80
N ARG A 134 -44.31 -27.47 -2.95
CA ARG A 134 -45.00 -27.66 -4.24
C ARG A 134 -45.13 -29.14 -4.62
N ALA A 135 -44.08 -29.93 -4.40
CA ALA A 135 -44.11 -31.36 -4.66
C ALA A 135 -45.13 -32.08 -3.77
N ARG A 136 -45.25 -31.71 -2.49
CA ARG A 136 -46.29 -32.23 -1.59
C ARG A 136 -47.70 -31.84 -2.04
N THR A 137 -47.91 -30.60 -2.47
CA THR A 137 -49.23 -30.16 -2.95
C THR A 137 -49.64 -30.88 -4.24
N GLN A 138 -48.70 -31.16 -5.15
CA GLN A 138 -48.97 -31.94 -6.36
C GLN A 138 -49.23 -33.43 -6.08
N ALA A 139 -48.54 -34.02 -5.09
CA ALA A 139 -48.79 -35.40 -4.67
C ALA A 139 -50.14 -35.57 -3.95
N ALA A 140 -50.69 -34.50 -3.39
CA ALA A 140 -52.01 -34.46 -2.74
C ALA A 140 -53.18 -34.15 -3.70
N ALA A 141 -52.92 -34.01 -5.01
CA ALA A 141 -54.00 -33.94 -5.99
C ALA A 141 -54.81 -35.25 -5.94
N PRO A 142 -56.16 -35.21 -5.95
CA PRO A 142 -56.97 -36.40 -5.91
C PRO A 142 -56.64 -37.25 -7.14
N GLN A 143 -56.01 -38.42 -6.92
CA GLN A 143 -55.97 -39.45 -7.95
C GLN A 143 -57.42 -39.77 -8.27
N SER A 144 -57.88 -39.41 -9.47
CA SER A 144 -59.22 -39.79 -9.88
C SER A 144 -59.30 -41.32 -9.80
N ASP A 145 -60.31 -41.84 -9.09
CA ASP A 145 -60.68 -43.28 -9.08
C ASP A 145 -61.10 -43.81 -10.47
N GLU A 146 -60.87 -43.04 -11.52
CA GLU A 146 -61.13 -43.41 -12.89
C GLU A 146 -60.03 -44.36 -13.39
N ASP A 147 -60.45 -45.52 -13.89
CA ASP A 147 -59.56 -46.51 -14.49
C ASP A 147 -58.64 -45.83 -15.52
N PRO A 148 -57.31 -45.88 -15.35
CA PRO A 148 -56.37 -45.18 -16.23
C PRO A 148 -56.46 -45.67 -17.67
N VAL A 149 -56.94 -46.89 -17.90
CA VAL A 149 -57.21 -47.40 -19.25
C VAL A 149 -58.42 -46.68 -19.86
N LEU A 150 -59.50 -46.50 -19.11
CA LEU A 150 -60.71 -45.80 -19.55
C LEU A 150 -60.43 -44.32 -19.89
N ALA A 151 -59.65 -43.63 -19.05
CA ALA A 151 -59.24 -42.26 -19.29
C ALA A 151 -58.51 -42.10 -20.64
N GLN A 152 -57.59 -43.01 -20.95
CA GLN A 152 -56.83 -42.98 -22.21
C GLN A 152 -57.69 -43.36 -23.43
N ILE A 153 -58.68 -44.25 -23.26
CA ILE A 153 -59.66 -44.55 -24.31
C ILE A 153 -60.40 -43.27 -24.74
N ARG A 154 -60.86 -42.44 -23.79
CA ARG A 154 -61.53 -41.16 -24.10
C ARG A 154 -60.64 -40.20 -24.88
N VAL A 155 -59.35 -40.11 -24.54
CA VAL A 155 -58.37 -39.28 -25.26
C VAL A 155 -58.19 -39.77 -26.69
N LEU A 156 -58.06 -41.09 -26.89
CA LEU A 156 -57.90 -41.68 -28.22
C LEU A 156 -59.13 -41.45 -29.10
N MET A 157 -60.34 -41.49 -28.53
CA MET A 157 -61.58 -41.20 -29.25
C MET A 157 -61.67 -39.74 -29.69
N ARG A 158 -61.23 -38.79 -28.86
CA ARG A 158 -61.19 -37.35 -29.24
C ARG A 158 -60.23 -37.06 -30.40
N GLN A 159 -59.16 -37.84 -30.52
CA GLN A 159 -58.14 -37.66 -31.56
C GLN A 159 -58.55 -38.27 -32.92
N ASN A 160 -59.59 -39.11 -32.94
CA ASN A 160 -60.22 -39.71 -34.13
C ASN A 160 -59.24 -40.21 -35.21
N ASN A 161 -58.13 -40.84 -34.79
CA ASN A 161 -57.14 -41.39 -35.71
C ASN A 161 -57.38 -42.90 -35.88
N PRO A 162 -57.80 -43.37 -37.08
CA PRO A 162 -58.19 -44.76 -37.32
C PRO A 162 -57.03 -45.76 -37.16
N GLU A 163 -55.77 -45.34 -37.30
CA GLU A 163 -54.60 -46.23 -37.18
C GLU A 163 -54.38 -46.72 -35.74
N ARG A 164 -54.95 -46.02 -34.76
CA ARG A 164 -54.83 -46.31 -33.32
C ARG A 164 -55.80 -47.39 -32.85
N PHE A 165 -56.72 -47.79 -33.72
CA PHE A 165 -57.75 -48.78 -33.45
C PHE A 165 -57.47 -50.08 -34.21
N THR A 166 -58.11 -51.14 -33.75
CA THR A 166 -58.16 -52.45 -34.42
C THR A 166 -59.28 -52.42 -35.46
N ARG A 167 -59.33 -53.45 -36.33
CA ARG A 167 -60.41 -53.56 -37.33
C ARG A 167 -61.82 -53.62 -36.73
N SER A 168 -61.95 -54.00 -35.45
CA SER A 168 -63.20 -54.03 -34.71
C SER A 168 -63.54 -52.70 -34.01
N GLY A 169 -62.80 -51.63 -34.29
CA GLY A 169 -63.02 -50.30 -33.69
C GLY A 169 -62.50 -50.16 -32.26
N LYS A 170 -61.90 -51.21 -31.67
CA LYS A 170 -61.34 -51.18 -30.32
C LYS A 170 -59.91 -50.61 -30.31
N PRO A 171 -59.49 -49.83 -29.30
CA PRO A 171 -58.11 -49.34 -29.17
C PRO A 171 -57.08 -50.48 -29.12
N ARG A 172 -55.90 -50.29 -29.71
CA ARG A 172 -54.83 -51.31 -29.69
C ARG A 172 -54.21 -51.43 -28.28
N CYS A 173 -54.10 -52.66 -27.74
CA CYS A 173 -53.51 -52.90 -26.41
C CYS A 173 -52.07 -52.39 -26.26
N ARG A 174 -51.26 -52.50 -27.32
CA ARG A 174 -49.88 -51.99 -27.34
C ARG A 174 -49.83 -50.47 -27.15
N LEU A 175 -50.76 -49.75 -27.76
CA LEU A 175 -50.85 -48.30 -27.63
C LEU A 175 -51.33 -47.88 -26.23
N LEU A 176 -52.36 -48.56 -25.71
CA LEU A 176 -52.82 -48.32 -24.34
C LEU A 176 -51.72 -48.60 -23.31
N SER A 177 -50.92 -49.64 -23.52
CA SER A 177 -49.79 -49.95 -22.63
C SER A 177 -48.74 -48.85 -22.60
N LEU A 178 -48.47 -48.22 -23.75
CA LEU A 178 -47.55 -47.08 -23.85
C LEU A 178 -48.08 -45.84 -23.13
N LEU A 179 -49.39 -45.57 -23.24
CA LEU A 179 -50.01 -44.37 -22.65
C LEU A 179 -50.20 -44.48 -21.14
N VAL A 180 -50.49 -45.68 -20.63
CA VAL A 180 -50.66 -45.94 -19.19
C VAL A 180 -49.31 -46.18 -18.48
N GLY A 181 -48.26 -46.52 -19.23
CA GLY A 181 -46.95 -46.83 -18.66
C GLY A 181 -46.85 -48.23 -18.01
N ARG A 182 -47.83 -49.12 -18.26
CA ARG A 182 -47.85 -50.52 -17.81
C ARG A 182 -48.41 -51.44 -18.88
N ARG A 183 -48.16 -52.75 -18.79
CA ARG A 183 -48.77 -53.73 -19.71
C ARG A 183 -50.29 -53.76 -19.50
N VAL A 184 -51.04 -53.54 -20.58
CA VAL A 184 -52.51 -53.64 -20.63
C VAL A 184 -52.89 -54.87 -21.44
N SER A 185 -53.62 -55.79 -20.80
CA SER A 185 -54.13 -57.01 -21.42
C SER A 185 -55.37 -56.74 -22.30
N ALA A 186 -55.72 -57.69 -23.17
CA ALA A 186 -56.95 -57.60 -23.96
C ALA A 186 -58.20 -57.58 -23.07
N LYS A 187 -58.19 -58.33 -21.96
CA LYS A 187 -59.29 -58.38 -20.98
C LYS A 187 -59.53 -57.03 -20.31
N GLU A 188 -58.47 -56.35 -19.88
CA GLU A 188 -58.55 -55.01 -19.29
C GLU A 188 -59.03 -53.96 -20.31
N ARG A 189 -58.49 -54.00 -21.54
CA ARG A 189 -58.97 -53.15 -22.63
C ARG A 189 -60.46 -53.34 -22.85
N ASP A 190 -60.91 -54.59 -23.00
CA ASP A 190 -62.30 -54.87 -23.33
C ASP A 190 -63.24 -54.44 -22.20
N ALA A 191 -62.89 -54.70 -20.94
CA ALA A 191 -63.67 -54.23 -19.80
C ALA A 191 -63.76 -52.68 -19.75
N ALA A 192 -62.67 -51.97 -20.03
CA ALA A 192 -62.67 -50.51 -20.11
C ALA A 192 -63.44 -49.99 -21.33
N TRP A 193 -63.40 -50.71 -22.45
CA TRP A 193 -64.15 -50.37 -23.67
C TRP A 193 -65.66 -50.57 -23.50
N GLU A 194 -66.08 -51.62 -22.79
CA GLU A 194 -67.49 -51.81 -22.41
C GLU A 194 -67.97 -50.66 -21.52
N LYS A 195 -67.18 -50.30 -20.49
CA LYS A 195 -67.49 -49.15 -19.61
C LYS A 195 -67.53 -47.80 -20.35
N PHE A 196 -66.86 -47.68 -21.48
CA PHE A 196 -66.89 -46.48 -22.31
C PHE A 196 -68.15 -46.40 -23.19
N ASN A 197 -68.67 -47.55 -23.63
CA ASN A 197 -69.85 -47.63 -24.50
C ASN A 197 -71.16 -47.90 -23.74
N ALA A 198 -71.10 -48.25 -22.45
CA ALA A 198 -72.23 -48.33 -21.54
C ALA A 198 -72.72 -46.93 -21.15
#